data_AF-A0A974BTJ4-F1
#
_entry.id   AF-A0A974BTJ4-F1
#
_cell.length_a   1.000
_cell.length_b   1.000
_cell.length_c   1.000
_cell.angle_alpha   90.00
_cell.angle_beta   90.00
_cell.angle_gamma   90.00
#
_symmetry.space_group_name_H-M   'P 1'
#
loop_
_entity.id
_entity.type
_entity.pdbx_description
1 polymer ?
#
loop_
_entity_poly.entity_id
_entity_poly.type
_entity_poly.pdbx_seq_one_letter_code
_entity_poly.pdbx_strand_id
1 'polypeptide(L)'
;CSTGGIYIGKTGQKLHTRMNHHRLKINTKSCDTPVGQHFFSQNHSLQDMQVLILKGNLKTEWERKIHEFKFMELFNTLRQGLNLGSGFMSHYVT
;
A
#
# COMPACT_ATOMS: atom_id res chain seq x y z
N CYS A 1 0.06 -16.48 6.10
CA CYS A 1 0.30 -16.06 4.70
C CYS A 1 1.79 -16.15 4.39
N SER A 2 2.20 -16.79 3.30
CA SER A 2 3.61 -17.01 2.94
C SER A 2 4.27 -15.87 2.16
N THR A 3 3.48 -14.90 1.66
CA THR A 3 3.97 -13.77 0.82
C THR A 3 4.25 -12.49 1.60
N GLY A 4 4.35 -12.55 2.93
CA GLY A 4 4.51 -11.36 3.79
C GLY A 4 3.27 -10.46 3.89
N GLY A 5 2.46 -10.33 2.83
CA GLY A 5 1.18 -9.60 2.82
C GLY A 5 1.32 -8.09 3.08
N ILE A 6 2.54 -7.56 3.12
CA ILE A 6 2.83 -6.16 3.44
C ILE A 6 2.67 -5.30 2.18
N TYR A 7 1.87 -4.25 2.31
CA TYR A 7 1.73 -3.18 1.32
C TYR A 7 2.07 -1.84 1.97
N ILE A 8 2.93 -1.06 1.33
CA ILE A 8 3.22 0.32 1.71
C ILE A 8 2.43 1.24 0.79
N GLY A 9 1.70 2.18 1.38
CA GLY A 9 0.94 3.18 0.63
C GLY A 9 0.97 4.54 1.31
N LYS A 10 0.99 5.61 0.52
CA LYS A 10 0.73 6.97 0.99
C LYS A 10 -0.73 7.37 0.88
N THR A 11 -1.12 8.36 1.67
CA THR A 11 -2.37 9.10 1.47
C THR A 11 -2.18 10.58 1.80
N GLY A 12 -2.76 11.46 0.97
CA GLY A 12 -2.97 12.87 1.31
C GLY A 12 -4.36 13.15 1.90
N GLN A 13 -5.25 12.15 1.86
CA GLN A 13 -6.58 12.18 2.46
C GLN A 13 -6.52 11.69 3.91
N LYS A 14 -7.61 11.90 4.66
CA LYS A 14 -7.80 11.27 5.97
C LYS A 14 -7.62 9.75 5.86
N LEU A 15 -6.96 9.14 6.85
CA LEU A 15 -6.66 7.71 6.84
C LEU A 15 -7.92 6.85 6.65
N HIS A 16 -9.03 7.19 7.32
CA HIS A 16 -10.28 6.44 7.19
C HIS A 16 -10.81 6.41 5.75
N THR A 17 -10.65 7.49 4.97
CA THR A 17 -11.06 7.55 3.56
C THR A 17 -10.25 6.57 2.73
N ARG A 18 -8.92 6.56 2.90
CA ARG A 18 -8.03 5.59 2.23
C ARG A 18 -8.38 4.16 2.61
N MET A 19 -8.68 3.90 3.89
CA MET A 19 -9.07 2.56 4.34
C MET A 19 -10.42 2.14 3.78
N ASN A 20 -11.39 3.05 3.66
CA ASN A 20 -12.67 2.75 3.04
C ASN A 20 -12.51 2.36 1.56
N HIS A 21 -11.59 2.98 0.83
CA HIS A 21 -11.27 2.54 -0.54
C HIS A 21 -10.71 1.12 -0.58
N HIS A 22 -9.76 0.78 0.30
CA HIS A 22 -9.25 -0.60 0.39
C HIS A 22 -10.37 -1.59 0.76
N ARG A 23 -11.23 -1.25 1.72
CA ARG A 23 -12.38 -2.07 2.12
C ARG A 23 -13.35 -2.32 0.97
N LEU A 24 -13.68 -1.27 0.22
CA LEU A 24 -14.55 -1.37 -0.95
C LEU A 24 -13.96 -2.34 -1.98
N LYS A 25 -12.68 -2.18 -2.33
CA LYS A 25 -12.01 -3.07 -3.31
C LYS A 25 -12.00 -4.53 -2.89
N ILE A 26 -11.77 -4.80 -1.60
CA ILE A 26 -11.79 -6.16 -1.06
C ILE A 26 -13.21 -6.74 -1.09
N ASN A 27 -14.21 -5.98 -0.63
CA ASN A 27 -15.60 -6.42 -0.60
C ASN A 27 -16.18 -6.67 -2.00
N THR A 28 -15.79 -5.85 -2.99
CA THR A 28 -16.17 -6.05 -4.40
C THR A 28 -15.29 -7.07 -5.13
N LYS A 29 -14.36 -7.73 -4.42
CA LYS A 29 -13.41 -8.71 -4.99
C LYS A 29 -12.67 -8.17 -6.21
N SER A 30 -12.33 -6.88 -6.18
CA SER A 30 -11.66 -6.19 -7.27
C SER A 30 -10.17 -6.52 -7.31
N CYS A 31 -9.68 -6.96 -8.47
CA CYS A 31 -8.27 -7.31 -8.68
C CYS A 31 -7.45 -6.20 -9.35
N ASP A 32 -7.98 -4.97 -9.40
CA ASP A 32 -7.32 -3.82 -10.05
C ASP A 32 -6.24 -3.15 -9.18
N THR A 33 -6.14 -3.57 -7.92
CA THR A 33 -5.10 -3.13 -6.98
C THR A 33 -4.37 -4.35 -6.44
N PRO A 34 -3.08 -4.22 -6.10
CA PRO A 34 -2.33 -5.35 -5.55
C PRO A 34 -2.91 -5.87 -4.23
N VAL A 35 -3.45 -4.97 -3.39
CA VAL A 35 -4.14 -5.36 -2.15
C VAL A 35 -5.41 -6.16 -2.48
N GLY A 36 -6.25 -5.68 -3.40
CA GLY A 36 -7.47 -6.39 -3.79
C GLY A 36 -7.19 -7.77 -4.40
N GLN A 37 -6.20 -7.84 -5.30
CA GLN A 37 -5.76 -9.10 -5.91
C GLN A 37 -5.24 -10.11 -4.87
N HIS A 38 -4.47 -9.64 -3.88
CA HIS A 38 -3.98 -10.49 -2.79
C HIS A 38 -5.14 -11.08 -1.98
N PHE A 39 -6.10 -10.26 -1.56
CA PHE A 39 -7.22 -10.73 -0.76
C PHE A 39 -8.09 -11.73 -1.54
N PHE A 40 -8.34 -11.45 -2.83
CA PHE A 40 -9.11 -12.35 -3.68
C PHE A 40 -8.41 -13.71 -3.89
N SER A 41 -7.12 -13.70 -4.26
CA SER A 41 -6.37 -14.92 -4.60
C SER A 41 -6.04 -15.81 -3.40
N GLN A 42 -5.87 -15.24 -2.21
CA GLN A 42 -5.56 -15.98 -0.98
C GLN A 42 -6.80 -16.32 -0.14
N ASN A 43 -8.00 -15.99 -0.62
CA ASN A 43 -9.26 -16.13 0.11
C ASN A 43 -9.23 -15.44 1.49
N HIS A 44 -8.57 -14.29 1.58
CA HIS A 44 -8.57 -13.46 2.79
C HIS A 44 -9.80 -12.55 2.83
N SER A 45 -10.21 -12.19 4.04
CA SER A 45 -11.30 -11.29 4.33
C SER A 45 -10.80 -10.01 5.02
N LEU A 46 -11.67 -9.01 5.20
CA LEU A 46 -11.30 -7.80 5.95
C LEU A 46 -10.85 -8.03 7.40
N GLN A 47 -11.15 -9.20 7.98
CA GLN A 47 -10.69 -9.56 9.33
C GLN A 47 -9.18 -9.83 9.36
N ASP A 48 -8.60 -10.18 8.21
CA ASP A 48 -7.16 -10.43 8.05
C ASP A 48 -6.37 -9.13 7.82
N MET A 49 -7.06 -7.98 7.68
CA MET A 49 -6.41 -6.69 7.44
C MET A 49 -5.95 -6.03 8.75
N GLN A 50 -4.67 -5.73 8.84
CA GLN A 50 -4.09 -4.86 9.86
C GLN A 50 -3.51 -3.59 9.22
N VAL A 51 -3.53 -2.48 9.97
CA VAL A 51 -3.07 -1.16 9.49
C VAL A 51 -2.18 -0.54 10.55
N LEU A 52 -0.98 -0.10 10.14
CA LEU A 52 -0.03 0.62 10.97
C LEU A 52 0.33 1.95 10.32
N ILE A 53 0.35 3.03 11.11
CA ILE A 53 0.81 4.35 10.65
C ILE A 53 2.33 4.41 10.87
N LEU A 54 3.10 4.47 9.79
CA LEU A 54 4.57 4.55 9.85
C LEU A 54 5.09 5.98 10.03
N LYS A 55 4.43 6.96 9.39
CA LYS A 55 4.82 8.37 9.48
C LYS A 55 3.63 9.30 9.27
N GLY A 56 3.46 10.25 10.18
CA GLY A 56 2.51 11.36 10.08
C GLY A 56 3.16 12.73 9.84
N ASN A 57 2.31 13.74 9.71
CA ASN A 57 2.67 15.16 9.58
C ASN A 57 3.53 15.51 8.34
N LEU A 58 3.38 14.77 7.25
CA LEU A 58 4.02 15.08 5.96
C LEU A 58 3.13 16.07 5.20
N LYS A 59 3.69 17.23 4.84
CA LYS A 59 2.93 18.35 4.30
C LYS A 59 2.70 18.19 2.81
N THR A 60 3.74 17.83 2.08
CA THR A 60 3.71 17.80 0.61
C THR A 60 3.44 16.40 0.07
N GLU A 61 2.97 16.34 -1.18
CA GLU A 61 2.88 15.06 -1.89
C GLU A 61 4.27 14.44 -2.10
N TRP A 62 5.27 15.30 -2.31
CA TRP A 62 6.65 14.90 -2.51
C TRP A 62 7.24 14.17 -1.30
N GLU A 63 7.11 14.74 -0.10
CA GLU A 63 7.53 14.10 1.15
C GLU A 63 6.85 12.74 1.33
N ARG A 64 5.56 12.65 0.99
CA ARG A 64 4.80 11.39 1.06
C ARG A 64 5.35 10.35 0.08
N LYS A 65 5.69 10.73 -1.15
CA LYS A 65 6.31 9.83 -2.15
C LYS A 65 7.69 9.34 -1.72
N ILE A 66 8.54 10.23 -1.21
CA ILE A 66 9.87 9.86 -0.69
C ILE A 66 9.73 8.87 0.47
N HIS A 67 8.88 9.15 1.45
CA HIS A 67 8.70 8.26 2.59
C HIS A 67 8.06 6.92 2.20
N GLU A 68 7.07 6.93 1.30
CA GLU A 68 6.50 5.71 0.72
C GLU A 68 7.61 4.85 0.10
N PHE A 69 8.46 5.42 -0.74
CA PHE A 69 9.57 4.71 -1.37
C PHE A 69 10.58 4.18 -0.34
N LYS A 70 11.03 5.01 0.61
CA LYS A 70 11.96 4.59 1.68
C LYS A 70 11.41 3.42 2.51
N PHE A 71 10.11 3.41 2.80
CA PHE A 71 9.49 2.30 3.52
C PHE A 71 9.33 1.06 2.64
N MET A 72 9.04 1.22 1.35
CA MET A 72 9.05 0.09 0.41
C MET A 72 10.42 -0.59 0.33
N GLU A 73 11.51 0.19 0.36
CA GLU A 73 12.88 -0.34 0.43
C GLU A 73 13.15 -1.01 1.78
N LEU A 74 12.85 -0.31 2.89
CA LEU A 74 13.10 -0.81 4.25
C LEU A 74 12.39 -2.14 4.53
N PHE A 75 11.13 -2.27 4.10
CA PHE A 75 10.33 -3.49 4.27
C PHE A 75 10.42 -4.44 3.07
N ASN A 76 11.25 -4.12 2.07
CA ASN A 76 11.47 -4.92 0.86
C ASN A 76 10.16 -5.31 0.13
N THR A 77 9.14 -4.44 0.15
CA THR A 77 7.81 -4.79 -0.35
C THR A 77 7.70 -4.84 -1.87
N LEU A 78 8.74 -4.40 -2.58
CA LEU A 78 8.87 -4.56 -4.03
C LEU A 78 9.26 -5.98 -4.44
N ARG A 79 9.96 -6.73 -3.57
CA ARG A 79 10.41 -8.10 -3.85
C ARG A 79 9.63 -9.15 -3.07
N GLN A 80 9.24 -8.81 -1.83
CA GLN A 80 8.63 -9.74 -0.89
C GLN A 80 7.28 -9.24 -0.35
N GLY A 81 6.71 -8.19 -0.94
CA GLY A 81 5.42 -7.63 -0.55
C GLY A 81 4.49 -7.44 -1.73
N LEU A 82 3.49 -6.58 -1.54
CA LEU A 82 2.42 -6.36 -2.53
C LEU A 82 2.67 -5.17 -3.44
N ASN A 83 3.73 -4.38 -3.24
CA ASN A 83 3.97 -3.19 -4.07
C ASN A 83 4.47 -3.61 -5.47
N LEU A 84 3.83 -3.11 -6.53
CA LEU A 84 4.11 -3.51 -7.92
C LEU A 84 5.31 -2.81 -8.56
N GLY A 85 5.80 -1.71 -7.99
CA GLY A 85 6.91 -0.95 -8.56
C GLY A 85 7.06 0.44 -7.95
N SER A 86 8.17 1.09 -8.29
CA SER A 86 8.54 2.44 -7.87
C SER A 86 8.46 3.47 -9.00
N GLY A 87 7.75 3.19 -10.09
CA GLY A 87 7.68 4.05 -11.29
C GLY A 87 7.20 5.48 -11.02
N PHE A 88 6.52 5.72 -9.89
CA PHE A 88 6.15 7.08 -9.44
C PHE A 88 7.35 7.96 -9.05
N MET A 89 8.55 7.36 -8.89
CA MET A 89 9.81 8.04 -8.61
C MET A 89 10.62 8.39 -9.87
N SER A 90 10.22 7.93 -11.06
CA SER A 90 11.02 8.08 -12.30
C SER A 90 11.37 9.52 -12.66
N HIS A 91 10.52 10.49 -12.29
CA HIS A 91 10.74 11.92 -12.53
C HIS A 91 11.73 12.58 -11.56
N TYR A 92 12.26 11.83 -10.60
CA TYR A 92 13.02 12.39 -9.49
C TYR A 92 14.31 11.63 -9.15
N VAL A 93 14.60 10.55 -9.88
CA VAL A 93 15.87 9.85 -9.81
C VAL A 93 16.58 10.12 -11.13
N THR A 94 17.63 10.94 -11.07
CA THR A 94 18.58 11.14 -12.16
C THR A 94 19.66 10.07 -12.13
#